data_AF-A0A450V5V5-F1
#
_entry.id   AF-A0A450V5V5-F1
#
_cell.length_a   1.000
_cell.length_b   1.000
_cell.length_c   1.000
_cell.angle_alpha   90.00
_cell.angle_beta   90.00
_cell.angle_gamma   90.00
#
_symmetry.space_group_name_H-M   'P 1'
#
loop_
_entity.id
_entity.type
_entity.pdbx_description
1 polymer ?
#
loop_
_entity_poly.entity_id
_entity_poly.type
_entity_poly.pdbx_seq_one_letter_code
_entity_poly.pdbx_strand_id
1 'polypeptide(L)' 'MKFPYGLADFQKIREENYFYVDRTDRIALMEQAGDQLLFLRPRRFGKSLWLSVLENYYDLARA' A
#
# COMPACT_ATOMS: atom_id res chain seq x y z
N MET A 1 15.47 -12.38 6.29
CA MET A 1 14.27 -11.52 6.12
C MET A 1 14.73 -10.15 5.66
N LYS A 2 14.34 -9.70 4.46
CA LYS A 2 14.75 -8.39 3.92
C LYS A 2 13.70 -7.35 4.31
N PHE A 3 14.07 -6.33 5.08
CA PHE A 3 13.15 -5.26 5.44
C PHE A 3 13.16 -4.14 4.39
N PRO A 4 11.99 -3.66 3.92
CA PRO A 4 11.90 -2.60 2.91
C PRO A 4 12.05 -1.20 3.54
N TYR A 5 13.23 -0.89 4.07
CA TYR A 5 13.48 0.41 4.69
C TYR A 5 13.46 1.55 3.66
N GLY A 6 12.51 2.48 3.81
CA GLY A 6 12.37 3.62 2.90
C GLY A 6 11.85 3.25 1.51
N LEU A 7 11.52 1.97 1.28
CA LEU A 7 10.94 1.50 0.04
C LEU A 7 9.41 1.63 0.13
N ALA A 8 8.84 2.42 -0.77
CA ALA A 8 7.40 2.69 -0.85
C ALA A 8 6.75 2.15 -2.13
N ASP A 9 7.45 1.26 -2.82
CA ASP A 9 7.00 0.61 -4.05
C ASP A 9 6.59 -0.83 -3.72
N PHE A 10 5.29 -1.11 -3.82
CA PHE A 10 4.73 -2.42 -3.53
C PHE A 10 5.15 -3.48 -4.55
N GLN A 11 5.25 -3.12 -5.83
CA GLN A 11 5.66 -4.06 -6.88
C GLN A 11 7.08 -4.55 -6.62
N LYS A 12 8.01 -3.63 -6.34
CA LYS A 12 9.39 -3.99 -5.99
C LYS A 12 9.47 -4.84 -4.72
N ILE A 13 8.64 -4.53 -3.72
CA ILE A 13 8.55 -5.34 -2.50
C ILE A 13 8.16 -6.78 -2.81
N ARG A 14 7.19 -6.99 -3.71
CA ARG A 14 6.72 -8.31 -4.14
C ARG A 14 7.77 -9.05 -4.98
N GLU A 15 8.33 -8.39 -5.99
CA GLU A 15 9.27 -9.01 -6.94
C GLU A 15 10.63 -9.33 -6.30
N GLU A 16 11.14 -8.46 -5.42
CA GLU A 16 12.44 -8.65 -4.75
C GLU A 16 12.32 -9.41 -3.42
N ASN A 17 11.12 -9.90 -3.10
CA ASN A 17 10.81 -10.77 -1.96
C ASN A 17 11.16 -10.13 -0.61
N TYR A 18 10.76 -8.87 -0.44
CA TYR A 18 10.87 -8.13 0.82
C TYR A 18 9.78 -8.55 1.81
N PHE A 19 10.05 -8.34 3.08
CA PHE A 19 9.06 -8.51 4.13
C PHE A 19 7.96 -7.45 3.99
N TYR A 20 6.74 -7.92 3.79
CA TYR A 20 5.53 -7.10 3.72
C TYR A 20 4.49 -7.66 4.69
N VAL A 21 3.89 -6.79 5.49
CA VAL A 21 2.74 -7.15 6.33
C VAL A 21 1.50 -6.85 5.51
N ASP A 22 0.78 -7.89 5.13
CA ASP A 22 -0.46 -7.73 4.38
C ASP A 22 -1.51 -6.96 5.19
N ARG A 23 -2.09 -5.95 4.55
CA ARG A 23 -3.14 -5.09 5.10
C ARG A 23 -4.31 -4.92 4.13
N THR A 24 -4.39 -5.77 3.10
CA THR A 24 -5.42 -5.74 2.05
C THR A 24 -6.82 -5.90 2.63
N ASP A 25 -6.94 -6.52 3.81
CA ASP A 25 -8.17 -6.60 4.62
C ASP A 25 -8.82 -5.23 4.92
N ARG A 26 -8.02 -4.16 4.95
CA ARG A 26 -8.49 -2.79 5.23
C ARG A 26 -9.04 -2.05 4.01
N ILE A 27 -8.91 -2.61 2.80
CA ILE A 27 -9.40 -1.96 1.57
C ILE A 27 -10.92 -1.82 1.62
N ALA A 28 -11.65 -2.86 2.00
CA ALA A 28 -13.10 -2.81 2.13
C ALA A 28 -13.57 -1.75 3.15
N LEU A 29 -12.83 -1.58 4.26
CA LEU A 29 -13.13 -0.54 5.25
C LEU A 29 -12.91 0.87 4.68
N MET A 30 -11.86 1.06 3.86
CA MET A 30 -11.63 2.33 3.18
C MET A 30 -12.75 2.65 2.19
N GLU A 31 -13.15 1.69 1.36
CA GLU A 31 -14.23 1.88 0.38
C GLU A 31 -15.55 2.28 1.04
N GLN A 32 -15.82 1.79 2.26
CA GLN A 32 -17.00 2.15 3.03
C GLN A 32 -16.88 3.48 3.79
N ALA A 33 -15.67 4.01 3.98
CA ALA A 33 -15.43 5.20 4.79
C ALA A 33 -15.84 6.51 4.08
N GLY A 34 -16.00 6.49 2.75
CA GLY A 34 -16.55 7.60 1.96
C GLY A 34 -15.76 7.88 0.68
N ASP A 35 -16.31 8.75 -0.17
CA ASP A 35 -15.78 9.04 -1.51
C ASP A 35 -14.42 9.73 -1.51
N GLN A 36 -14.12 10.49 -0.44
CA GLN A 36 -12.86 11.23 -0.30
C GLN A 36 -12.21 10.96 1.04
N LEU A 37 -11.07 10.28 1.02
CA LEU A 37 -10.31 9.93 2.22
C LEU A 37 -9.06 10.79 2.34
N LEU A 38 -8.96 11.53 3.45
CA LEU A 38 -7.77 12.29 3.79
C LEU A 38 -6.90 11.52 4.78
N PHE A 39 -5.72 11.11 4.33
CA PHE A 39 -4.71 10.62 5.26
C PHE A 39 -4.10 11.81 6.01
N LEU A 40 -4.25 11.84 7.34
CA LEU A 40 -3.65 12.85 8.22
C LEU A 40 -2.12 12.89 8.06
N ARG A 41 -1.45 13.84 8.72
CA ARG A 41 0.00 14.11 8.51
C ARG A 41 0.99 13.41 9.46
N PRO A 42 0.86 12.13 9.91
CA PRO A 42 1.96 11.49 10.61
C PRO A 42 3.11 11.17 9.64
N ARG A 43 4.33 11.58 10.00
CA ARG A 43 5.55 11.37 9.20
C ARG A 43 5.93 9.89 9.22
N ARG A 44 6.37 9.35 8.07
CA ARG A 44 6.82 7.94 7.91
C ARG A 44 5.79 6.87 8.30
N PHE A 45 4.49 7.21 8.28
CA PHE A 45 3.42 6.26 8.59
C PHE A 45 3.17 5.20 7.50
N GLY A 46 3.85 5.27 6.35
CA GLY A 46 3.68 4.30 5.26
C GLY A 46 2.54 4.62 4.29
N LYS A 47 2.02 5.86 4.29
CA LYS A 47 0.98 6.30 3.36
C LYS A 47 1.35 6.11 1.89
N SER A 48 2.60 6.41 1.51
CA SER A 48 3.10 6.23 0.15
C SER A 48 3.08 4.76 -0.27
N LEU A 49 3.51 3.86 0.62
CA LEU A 49 3.44 2.41 0.37
C LEU A 49 1.99 1.94 0.22
N TRP A 50 1.09 2.44 1.06
CA TRP A 50 -0.33 2.10 0.97
C TRP A 50 -0.96 2.53 -0.36
N LEU A 51 -0.64 3.73 -0.85
CA LEU A 51 -1.11 4.18 -2.18
C LEU A 51 -0.56 3.28 -3.31
N SER A 52 0.71 2.88 -3.24
CA SER A 52 1.29 1.95 -4.21
C SER A 52 0.59 0.58 -4.18
N VAL A 53 0.19 0.09 -3.00
CA VAL A 53 -0.61 -1.14 -2.88
C VAL A 53 -1.96 -0.97 -3.57
N LEU A 54 -2.68 0.12 -3.30
CA LEU A 54 -4.00 0.38 -3.92
C LEU A 54 -3.89 0.53 -5.44
N GLU A 55 -2.87 1.22 -5.94
CA GLU A 55 -2.59 1.33 -7.36
C GLU A 55 -2.43 -0.06 -7.99
N ASN A 56 -1.61 -0.94 -7.39
CA ASN A 56 -1.42 -2.31 -7.89
C ASN A 56 -2.66 -3.20 -7.70
N TYR A 57 -3.51 -2.92 -6.71
CA TYR A 57 -4.72 -3.69 -6.43
C TYR A 57 -5.85 -3.36 -7.41
N TYR A 58 -6.03 -2.08 -7.75
CA TYR A 58 -7.11 -1.63 -8.63
C TYR A 58 -6.72 -1.58 -10.12
N ASP A 59 -5.43 -1.47 -10.44
CA ASP A 59 -4.97 -1.38 -11.83
C ASP A 59 -4.97 -2.77 -12.50
N LEU A 60 -6.13 -3.15 -13.03
CA LEU A 60 -6.35 -4.37 -13.82
C LEU A 60 -5.50 -4.45 -15.10
N ALA A 61 -4.98 -3.33 -15.62
CA ALA A 61 -4.19 -3.31 -16.85
C ALA A 61 -2.70 -3.62 -16.64
N ARG A 62 -2.25 -3.73 -15.38
CA ARG A 62 -0.87 -4.10 -15.01
C ARG A 62 -0.68 -5.60 -14.73
N ALA A 63 -1.72 -6.42 -14.91
CA ALA A 63 -1.69 -7.86 -14.68
C ALA A 63 -1.08 -8.65 -15.86
#